data_AF-U5F573-F1
#
_entry.id   AF-U5F573-F1
#
_cell.length_a   1.000
_cell.length_b   1.000
_cell.length_c   1.000
_cell.angle_alpha   90.00
_cell.angle_beta   90.00
_cell.angle_gamma   90.00
#
_symmetry.space_group_name_H-M   'P 1'
#
loop_
_entity.id
_entity.type
_entity.pdbx_description
1 polymer ?
#
loop_
_entity_poly.entity_id
_entity_poly.type
_entity_poly.pdbx_seq_one_letter_code
_entity_poly.pdbx_strand_id
1 'polypeptide(L)'
;MKNTLVDLNNHLFEQMERLNDEDLSPEQLEIEIKRSKAMTAIATNIIDNGTLALNSQKYIDEAYGIRRSDQIPENLKLVSKDA
;
A
#
# COMPACT_ATOMS: atom_id res chain seq x y z
N MET A 1 -11.55 9.91 -1.10
CA MET A 1 -11.09 8.56 -1.47
C MET A 1 -10.02 8.13 -0.49
N LYS A 2 -9.98 6.85 -0.07
CA LYS A 2 -8.95 6.28 0.81
C LYS A 2 -7.94 5.54 -0.06
N ASN A 3 -6.90 6.24 -0.50
CA ASN A 3 -5.95 5.77 -1.52
C ASN A 3 -4.50 6.07 -1.14
N THR A 4 -4.20 6.15 0.15
CA THR A 4 -2.84 6.36 0.68
C THR A 4 -2.27 5.10 1.33
N LEU A 5 -0.94 5.05 1.50
CA LEU A 5 -0.29 3.97 2.28
C LEU A 5 -0.73 3.95 3.75
N VAL A 6 -1.07 5.12 4.31
CA VAL A 6 -1.61 5.23 5.67
C VAL A 6 -2.99 4.57 5.74
N ASP A 7 -3.86 4.80 4.74
CA ASP A 7 -5.17 4.13 4.68
C ASP A 7 -5.02 2.61 4.56
N LEU A 8 -4.08 2.14 3.75
CA LEU A 8 -3.77 0.71 3.63
C LEU A 8 -3.36 0.13 4.99
N ASN A 9 -2.44 0.79 5.69
CA ASN A 9 -1.94 0.33 6.98
C ASN A 9 -3.06 0.28 8.03
N ASN A 10 -3.93 1.30 8.08
CA ASN A 10 -5.11 1.31 8.95
C ASN A 10 -6.03 0.10 8.66
N HIS A 11 -6.30 -0.20 7.39
CA HIS A 11 -7.13 -1.35 7.03
C HIS A 11 -6.51 -2.70 7.39
N LEU A 12 -5.17 -2.83 7.33
CA LEU A 12 -4.48 -4.03 7.78
C LEU A 12 -4.59 -4.21 9.30
N PHE A 13 -4.48 -3.13 10.08
CA PHE A 13 -4.69 -3.18 11.52
C PHE A 13 -6.15 -3.51 11.87
N GLU A 14 -7.13 -2.88 11.21
CA GLU A 14 -8.54 -3.23 11.39
C GLU A 14 -8.81 -4.72 11.10
N GLN A 15 -8.14 -5.31 10.11
CA GLN A 15 -8.28 -6.74 9.82
C GLN A 15 -7.62 -7.62 10.90
N MET A 16 -6.53 -7.14 11.52
CA MET A 16 -5.89 -7.82 12.64
C MET A 16 -6.81 -7.84 13.87
N GLU A 17 -7.45 -6.71 14.20
CA GLU A 17 -8.42 -6.65 15.29
C GLU A 17 -9.62 -7.57 15.04
N ARG A 18 -10.16 -7.59 13.82
CA ARG A 18 -11.23 -8.54 13.45
C ARG A 18 -10.84 -9.99 13.62
N LEU A 19 -9.59 -10.36 13.30
CA LEU A 19 -9.11 -11.74 13.48
C LEU A 19 -8.91 -12.13 14.94
N ASN A 20 -8.69 -11.15 15.83
CA ASN A 20 -8.50 -11.36 17.27
C ASN A 20 -9.83 -11.38 18.05
N ASP A 21 -10.96 -11.18 17.37
CA ASP A 21 -12.28 -11.19 18.00
C ASP A 21 -12.63 -12.62 18.48
N GLU A 22 -12.69 -12.80 19.80
CA GLU A 22 -12.95 -14.08 20.47
C GLU A 22 -14.40 -14.57 20.30
N ASP A 23 -15.32 -13.68 19.89
CA ASP A 23 -16.74 -14.01 19.71
C ASP A 23 -17.05 -14.55 18.30
N LEU A 24 -16.05 -14.71 17.43
CA LEU A 24 -16.22 -15.23 16.09
C LEU A 24 -16.62 -16.71 16.07
N SER A 25 -17.67 -17.04 15.30
CA SER A 25 -17.95 -18.42 14.96
C SER A 25 -16.83 -19.02 14.08
N PRO A 26 -16.68 -20.35 14.05
CA PRO A 26 -15.71 -21.01 13.17
C PRO A 26 -15.85 -20.61 11.68
N GLU A 27 -17.08 -20.45 11.19
CA GLU A 27 -17.34 -20.02 9.82
C GLU A 27 -16.96 -18.56 9.58
N GLN A 28 -17.20 -17.67 10.55
CA GLN A 28 -16.81 -16.27 10.47
C GLN A 28 -15.28 -16.11 10.51
N LEU A 29 -14.61 -16.88 11.38
CA LEU A 29 -13.16 -16.91 11.44
C LEU A 29 -12.54 -17.35 10.10
N GLU A 30 -13.08 -18.39 9.47
CA GLU A 30 -12.66 -18.82 8.13
C GLU A 30 -12.84 -17.73 7.07
N ILE A 31 -13.93 -16.95 7.14
CA ILE A 31 -14.15 -15.80 6.24
C ILE A 31 -13.09 -14.72 6.48
N GLU A 32 -12.81 -14.37 7.74
CA GLU A 32 -11.83 -13.34 8.07
C GLU A 32 -10.39 -13.78 7.75
N ILE A 33 -10.07 -15.06 7.86
CA ILE A 33 -8.79 -15.63 7.39
C ILE A 33 -8.65 -15.46 5.87
N LYS A 34 -9.69 -15.81 5.10
CA LYS A 34 -9.69 -15.63 3.64
C LYS A 34 -9.57 -14.17 3.24
N ARG A 35 -10.30 -13.28 3.93
CA ARG A 35 -10.21 -11.83 3.72
C ARG A 35 -8.80 -11.32 4.01
N SER A 36 -8.21 -11.72 5.13
CA SER A 36 -6.84 -11.32 5.51
C SER A 36 -5.79 -11.74 4.48
N LYS A 37 -5.89 -12.96 3.94
CA LYS A 37 -5.02 -13.42 2.84
C LYS A 37 -5.16 -12.55 1.60
N ALA A 38 -6.40 -12.25 1.19
CA ALA A 38 -6.66 -11.40 0.03
C ALA A 38 -6.15 -9.95 0.25
N MET A 39 -6.38 -9.38 1.43
CA MET A 39 -5.89 -8.04 1.79
C MET A 39 -4.37 -7.98 1.78
N THR A 40 -3.71 -8.98 2.35
CA THR A 40 -2.23 -9.07 2.34
C THR A 40 -1.69 -9.10 0.91
N ALA A 41 -2.29 -9.90 0.01
CA ALA A 41 -1.85 -9.97 -1.38
C ALA A 41 -1.98 -8.61 -2.11
N ILE A 42 -3.09 -7.90 -1.88
CA ILE A 42 -3.31 -6.56 -2.45
C ILE A 42 -2.31 -5.56 -1.85
N ALA A 43 -2.08 -5.61 -0.54
CA ALA A 43 -1.15 -4.74 0.16
C ALA A 43 0.29 -4.89 -0.37
N THR A 44 0.74 -6.14 -0.57
CA THR A 44 2.05 -6.43 -1.17
C THR A 44 2.20 -5.77 -2.53
N ASN A 45 1.21 -5.93 -3.43
CA ASN A 45 1.25 -5.29 -4.75
C ASN A 45 1.34 -3.75 -4.67
N ILE A 46 0.65 -3.13 -3.71
CA ILE A 46 0.72 -1.67 -3.49
C ILE A 46 2.12 -1.26 -3.02
N ILE A 47 2.70 -1.99 -2.08
CA ILE A 47 4.04 -1.73 -1.55
C ILE A 47 5.11 -1.94 -2.64
N ASP A 48 4.99 -2.99 -3.44
CA ASP A 48 5.90 -3.26 -4.56
C ASP A 48 5.85 -2.13 -5.59
N ASN A 49 4.66 -1.64 -5.93
CA ASN A 49 4.50 -0.47 -6.80
C ASN A 49 5.12 0.80 -6.19
N GLY A 50 4.94 1.02 -4.88
CA GLY A 50 5.57 2.14 -4.17
C GLY A 50 7.10 2.04 -4.16
N THR A 51 7.64 0.83 -3.99
CA THR A 51 9.08 0.55 -4.03
C THR A 51 9.64 0.77 -5.44
N LEU A 52 8.92 0.36 -6.48
CA LEU A 52 9.27 0.62 -7.87
C LEU A 52 9.35 2.13 -8.14
N ALA A 53 8.35 2.89 -7.71
CA ALA A 53 8.33 4.34 -7.86
C ALA A 53 9.52 5.01 -7.17
N LEU A 54 9.82 4.61 -5.92
CA LEU A 54 10.96 5.12 -5.17
C LEU A 54 12.29 4.80 -5.87
N ASN A 55 12.46 3.58 -6.38
CA ASN A 55 13.67 3.18 -7.09
C ASN A 55 13.83 3.92 -8.42
N SER A 56 12.74 4.14 -9.17
CA SER A 56 12.77 4.98 -10.37
C SER A 56 13.18 6.42 -10.04
N GLN A 57 12.68 7.00 -8.96
CA GLN A 57 13.09 8.34 -8.51
C GLN A 57 14.58 8.37 -8.16
N LYS A 58 15.07 7.41 -7.35
CA LYS A 58 16.49 7.32 -6.99
C LYS A 58 17.37 7.20 -8.23
N TYR A 59 17.00 6.35 -9.18
CA TYR A 59 17.75 6.19 -10.43
C TYR A 59 17.81 7.50 -11.23
N ILE A 60 16.70 8.24 -11.32
CA ILE A 60 16.68 9.54 -12.01
C ILE A 60 17.57 10.56 -11.28
N ASP A 61 17.48 10.62 -9.95
CA ASP A 61 18.28 11.54 -9.12
C ASP A 61 19.79 11.24 -9.25
N GLU A 62 20.17 9.96 -9.23
CA GLU A 62 21.56 9.49 -9.37
C GLU A 62 22.09 9.67 -10.80
N ALA A 63 21.28 9.35 -11.82
CA ALA A 63 21.71 9.39 -13.23
C ALA A 63 21.77 10.82 -13.79
N TYR A 64 20.91 11.73 -13.33
CA TYR A 64 20.76 13.04 -13.96
C TYR A 64 21.06 14.23 -13.04
N GLY A 65 21.27 14.03 -11.72
CA GLY A 65 21.64 15.09 -10.77
C GLY A 65 20.64 16.26 -10.67
N ILE A 66 19.50 16.16 -11.36
CA ILE A 66 18.49 17.21 -11.51
C ILE A 66 17.14 16.56 -11.22
N ARG A 67 16.48 17.03 -10.15
CA ARG A 67 15.09 16.70 -9.82
C ARG A 67 14.17 17.15 -10.97
N ARG A 68 13.93 16.29 -11.95
CA ARG A 68 12.99 16.52 -13.04
C ARG A 68 11.75 15.65 -12.84
N SER A 69 10.78 16.18 -12.11
CA SER A 69 9.47 15.54 -11.86
C SER A 69 8.66 15.33 -13.15
N ASP A 70 9.07 15.97 -14.24
CA ASP A 70 8.47 15.98 -15.57
C ASP A 70 8.69 14.67 -16.37
N GLN A 71 9.64 13.81 -15.98
CA GLN A 71 9.93 12.54 -16.70
C GLN A 71 9.47 11.27 -15.98
N ILE A 72 8.82 11.40 -14.82
CA ILE A 72 8.35 10.25 -14.05
C ILE A 72 7.00 9.80 -14.62
N PRO A 73 6.80 8.50 -14.93
CA PRO A 73 5.49 7.96 -15.31
C PRO A 73 4.43 8.32 -14.28
N GLU A 74 3.24 8.69 -14.73
CA GLU A 74 2.17 9.22 -13.85
C GLU A 74 1.84 8.27 -12.68
N ASN A 75 1.90 6.96 -12.92
CA ASN A 75 1.65 5.92 -11.92
C ASN A 75 2.74 5.79 -10.84
N LEU A 76 3.87 6.48 -11.01
CA LEU A 76 5.00 6.51 -10.08
C LEU A 76 5.22 7.90 -9.46
N LYS A 77 4.44 8.92 -9.87
CA LYS A 77 4.49 10.23 -9.24
C LYS A 77 3.88 10.13 -7.85
N LEU A 78 4.67 10.45 -6.83
CA LEU A 78 4.15 10.66 -5.48
C LEU A 78 3.28 11.91 -5.51
N VAL A 79 1.97 11.75 -5.38
CA VAL A 79 1.04 12.88 -5.27
C VAL A 79 1.33 13.56 -3.93
N SER A 80 2.08 14.67 -3.95
CA SER A 80 2.10 15.56 -2.79
C SER A 80 0.67 16.08 -2.61
N LYS A 81 0.06 15.75 -1.48
CA LYS A 81 -1.14 16.46 -1.05
C LYS A 81 -0.69 17.90 -0.80
N ASP A 82 -1.18 18.82 -1.60
CA ASP A 82 -0.94 20.25 -1.45
C ASP A 82 -1.21 20.69 0.00
N ALA A 83 -0.35 21.58 0.48
CA ALA A 83 -0.44 22.28 1.76
C ALA A 83 -1.64 23.22 1.83
#